data_AF-A0A2I0PX98-F1
#
_entry.id   AF-A0A2I0PX98-F1
#
_cell.length_a   1.000
_cell.length_b   1.000
_cell.length_c   1.000
_cell.angle_alpha   90.00
_cell.angle_beta   90.00
_cell.angle_gamma   90.00
#
_symmetry.space_group_name_H-M   'P 1'
#
loop_
_entity.id
_entity.type
_entity.pdbx_description
1 polymer ?
#
loop_
_entity_poly.entity_id
_entity_poly.type
_entity_poly.pdbx_seq_one_letter_code
_entity_poly.pdbx_strand_id
1 'polypeptide(L)'
;MKMLRTLPPNAHLSRLESCGLTELFGIFETCLKTGSKRSAYGPLSDAWGRLFSELYLSAEELVDEMQRGERRFSHDHERMLREFIRADCADGGSFVMDVIKNGGKIDRAALFMVADLESLAGIERNGIMAIHLLIDACDKRVRPVLIRKVGKRLLSQVYDRRGIPLIFSIYGLCDLCGEDLDAIASVFSREDLRNIMSRSRTGYNALDVFTNVSASMKRYPPQERNASLERNAFYIPAAKDTQKEENETPVRIRKICSTAANDRKQ
;
A
#
# COMPACT_ATOMS: atom_id res chain seq x y z
N MET A 1 40.49 23.48 10.90
CA MET A 1 39.05 23.54 11.24
C MET A 1 38.24 23.43 9.95
N LYS A 2 37.62 22.28 9.67
CA LYS A 2 36.68 22.14 8.55
C LYS A 2 35.31 22.63 9.03
N MET A 3 34.84 23.75 8.49
CA MET A 3 33.46 24.19 8.70
C MET A 3 32.53 23.14 8.09
N LEU A 4 31.78 22.43 8.93
CA LEU A 4 30.63 21.63 8.51
C LEU A 4 29.59 22.60 7.96
N ARG A 5 29.63 22.84 6.64
CA ARG A 5 28.53 23.49 5.93
C ARG A 5 27.33 22.56 6.03
N THR A 6 26.43 22.84 6.97
CA THR A 6 25.08 22.30 6.96
C THR A 6 24.44 22.67 5.62
N LEU A 7 24.17 21.67 4.80
CA LEU A 7 23.38 21.84 3.57
C LEU A 7 22.03 22.47 3.96
N PRO A 8 21.52 23.43 3.17
CA PRO A 8 20.21 23.99 3.44
C PRO A 8 19.15 22.87 3.48
N PRO A 9 18.14 22.97 4.37
CA PRO A 9 17.02 22.04 4.33
C PRO A 9 16.45 22.04 2.90
N ASN A 10 16.22 20.84 2.35
CA ASN A 10 15.74 20.59 0.97
C ASN A 10 16.77 20.73 -0.16
N ALA A 11 18.06 20.92 0.12
CA ALA A 11 19.10 20.96 -0.94
C ALA A 11 19.13 19.69 -1.83
N HIS A 12 18.67 18.56 -1.31
CA HIS A 12 18.56 17.31 -2.06
C HIS A 12 17.39 17.33 -3.06
N LEU A 13 16.24 17.91 -2.69
CA LEU A 13 15.08 18.08 -3.58
C LEU A 13 15.43 19.00 -4.75
N SER A 14 16.09 20.13 -4.51
CA SER A 14 16.53 21.03 -5.59
C SER A 14 17.51 20.37 -6.56
N ARG A 15 18.35 19.45 -6.08
CA ARG A 15 19.23 18.65 -6.95
C ARG A 15 18.45 17.62 -7.77
N LEU A 16 17.45 16.99 -7.17
CA LEU A 16 16.59 16.03 -7.83
C LEU A 16 15.70 16.69 -8.90
N GLU A 17 15.23 17.91 -8.64
CA GLU A 17 14.45 18.72 -9.60
C GLU A 17 15.25 19.00 -10.88
N SER A 18 16.57 19.20 -10.75
CA SER A 18 17.46 19.43 -11.89
C SER A 18 17.81 18.17 -12.70
N CYS A 19 17.43 16.98 -12.22
CA CYS A 19 17.76 15.73 -12.92
C CYS A 19 16.89 15.52 -14.16
N GLY A 20 17.54 15.17 -15.27
CA GLY A 20 16.84 14.74 -16.49
C GLY A 20 16.35 13.28 -16.40
N LEU A 21 15.49 12.87 -17.33
CA LEU A 21 14.94 11.50 -17.37
C LEU A 21 16.01 10.42 -17.36
N THR A 22 17.09 10.58 -18.15
CA THR A 22 18.21 9.62 -18.19
C THR A 22 18.86 9.44 -16.82
N GLU A 23 19.05 10.53 -16.08
CA GLU A 23 19.65 10.48 -14.73
C GLU A 23 18.69 9.83 -13.73
N LEU A 24 17.39 10.15 -13.82
CA LEU A 24 16.36 9.57 -12.96
C LEU A 24 16.26 8.05 -13.14
N PHE A 25 16.26 7.55 -14.38
CA PHE A 25 16.36 6.10 -14.64
C PHE A 25 17.69 5.52 -14.13
N GLY A 26 18.80 6.24 -14.31
CA GLY A 26 20.13 5.84 -13.85
C GLY A 26 20.23 5.64 -12.33
N ILE A 27 19.45 6.39 -11.53
CA ILE A 27 19.36 6.20 -10.07
C ILE A 27 18.85 4.79 -9.76
N PHE A 28 17.72 4.38 -10.35
CA PHE A 28 17.11 3.07 -10.11
C PHE A 28 17.98 1.94 -10.66
N GLU A 29 18.56 2.13 -11.84
CA GLU A 29 19.47 1.15 -12.44
C GLU A 29 20.71 0.93 -11.55
N THR A 30 21.28 1.99 -11.00
CA THR A 30 22.44 1.91 -10.09
C THR A 30 22.05 1.20 -8.78
N CYS A 31 20.89 1.52 -8.22
CA CYS A 31 20.39 0.86 -7.01
C CYS A 31 20.18 -0.64 -7.24
N LEU A 32 19.61 -1.02 -8.39
CA LEU A 32 19.44 -2.41 -8.77
C LEU A 32 20.77 -3.14 -8.93
N LYS A 33 21.77 -2.54 -9.59
CA LYS A 33 23.09 -3.15 -9.81
C LYS A 33 23.92 -3.30 -8.54
N THR A 34 23.85 -2.32 -7.65
CA THR A 34 24.69 -2.27 -6.44
C THR A 34 24.03 -2.88 -5.21
N GLY A 35 22.71 -3.07 -5.23
CA GLY A 35 21.91 -3.40 -4.05
C GLY A 35 21.80 -2.25 -3.04
N SER A 36 22.37 -1.07 -3.33
CA SER A 36 22.26 0.10 -2.46
C SER A 36 20.87 0.69 -2.54
N LYS A 37 20.21 0.85 -1.39
CA LYS A 37 18.94 1.57 -1.25
C LYS A 37 19.12 3.06 -0.97
N ARG A 38 20.36 3.54 -0.98
CA ARG A 38 20.68 4.95 -0.74
C ARG A 38 20.92 5.66 -2.07
N SER A 39 20.11 6.68 -2.34
CA SER A 39 20.36 7.63 -3.42
C SER A 39 21.15 8.83 -2.89
N ALA A 40 22.00 9.41 -3.74
CA ALA A 40 22.70 10.67 -3.45
C ALA A 40 21.74 11.87 -3.38
N TYR A 41 20.47 11.67 -3.74
CA TYR A 41 19.44 12.70 -3.91
C TYR A 41 18.31 12.61 -2.87
N GLY A 42 18.44 11.76 -1.85
CA GLY A 42 17.42 11.58 -0.81
C GLY A 42 16.71 10.21 -0.88
N PRO A 43 15.49 10.10 -0.33
CA PRO A 43 14.65 8.91 -0.46
C PRO A 43 14.41 8.51 -1.91
N LEU A 44 14.43 7.20 -2.21
CA LEU A 44 14.15 6.69 -3.56
C LEU A 44 12.69 6.95 -3.98
N SER A 45 11.77 7.10 -3.03
CA SER A 45 10.38 7.52 -3.28
C SER A 45 10.28 8.88 -3.95
N ASP A 46 11.20 9.79 -3.64
CA ASP A 46 11.17 11.15 -4.20
C ASP A 46 11.63 11.12 -5.65
N ALA A 47 12.68 10.35 -5.94
CA ALA A 47 13.14 10.10 -7.31
C ALA A 47 12.06 9.40 -8.15
N TRP A 48 11.25 8.53 -7.52
CA TRP A 48 10.13 7.86 -8.16
C TRP A 48 9.03 8.85 -8.53
N GLY A 49 8.59 9.67 -7.58
CA GLY A 49 7.59 10.71 -7.84
C GLY A 49 8.07 11.72 -8.88
N ARG A 50 9.34 12.12 -8.83
CA ARG A 50 9.95 13.00 -9.84
C ARG A 50 9.93 12.37 -11.23
N LEU A 51 10.35 11.11 -11.36
CA LEU A 51 10.40 10.39 -12.64
C LEU A 51 9.03 10.37 -13.31
N PHE A 52 7.98 9.97 -12.58
CA PHE A 52 6.66 9.83 -13.17
C PHE A 52 5.96 11.17 -13.39
N SER A 53 6.21 12.17 -12.54
CA SER A 53 5.71 13.54 -12.77
C SER A 53 6.34 14.19 -14.00
N GLU A 54 7.53 13.76 -14.40
CA GLU A 54 8.18 14.26 -15.61
C GLU A 54 7.76 13.53 -16.88
N LEU A 55 7.29 12.30 -16.73
CA LEU A 55 6.71 11.54 -17.83
C LEU A 55 5.23 11.90 -18.04
N TYR A 56 4.46 12.13 -16.98
CA TYR A 56 3.01 12.30 -17.05
C TYR A 56 2.53 13.46 -16.17
N LEU A 57 1.48 14.15 -16.62
CA LEU A 57 0.82 15.25 -15.92
C LEU A 57 -0.10 14.76 -14.80
N SER A 58 -0.60 13.53 -14.88
CA SER A 58 -1.55 12.97 -13.90
C SER A 58 -1.48 11.45 -13.78
N ALA A 59 -2.09 10.93 -12.70
CA ALA A 59 -2.23 9.50 -12.49
C ALA A 59 -3.16 8.85 -13.52
N GLU A 60 -4.23 9.57 -13.90
CA GLU A 60 -5.21 9.14 -14.89
C GLU A 60 -4.58 9.01 -16.29
N GLU A 61 -3.79 10.00 -16.70
CA GLU A 61 -3.03 9.97 -17.96
C GLU A 61 -2.02 8.82 -17.98
N LEU A 62 -1.26 8.65 -16.90
CA LEU A 62 -0.32 7.53 -16.76
C LEU A 62 -1.02 6.19 -16.97
N VAL A 63 -2.15 5.99 -16.30
CA VAL A 63 -2.89 4.74 -16.37
C VAL A 63 -3.49 4.50 -17.76
N ASP A 64 -4.12 5.51 -18.36
CA ASP A 64 -4.74 5.41 -19.68
C ASP A 64 -3.69 5.07 -20.75
N GLU A 65 -2.58 5.81 -20.80
CA GLU A 65 -1.50 5.57 -21.77
C GLU A 65 -0.85 4.19 -21.58
N MET A 66 -0.57 3.79 -20.33
CA MET A 66 0.01 2.48 -20.07
C MET A 66 -0.94 1.33 -20.41
N GLN A 67 -2.26 1.50 -20.26
CA GLN A 67 -3.27 0.50 -20.66
C GLN A 67 -3.41 0.39 -22.18
N ARG A 68 -3.25 1.50 -22.92
CA ARG A 68 -3.23 1.52 -24.39
C ARG A 68 -1.91 1.04 -24.99
N GLY A 69 -0.87 0.91 -24.17
CA GLY A 69 0.47 0.57 -24.62
C GLY A 69 1.28 1.77 -25.13
N GLU A 70 0.78 2.99 -24.96
CA GLU A 70 1.37 4.26 -25.39
C GLU A 70 2.36 4.80 -24.34
N ARG A 71 3.24 3.93 -23.84
CA ARG A 71 4.13 4.26 -22.71
C ARG A 71 5.19 5.29 -23.12
N ARG A 72 5.50 6.24 -22.24
CA ARG A 72 6.51 7.30 -22.45
C ARG A 72 7.94 6.91 -22.09
N PHE A 73 8.16 5.63 -21.79
CA PHE A 73 9.46 5.06 -21.47
C PHE A 73 9.61 3.69 -22.13
N SER A 74 10.86 3.29 -22.38
CA SER A 74 11.16 2.06 -23.10
C SER A 74 10.76 0.82 -22.31
N HIS A 75 10.57 -0.28 -23.03
CA HIS A 75 10.30 -1.58 -22.41
C HIS A 75 11.45 -2.05 -21.50
N ASP A 76 12.69 -1.69 -21.83
CA ASP A 76 13.86 -2.02 -20.99
C ASP A 76 13.84 -1.22 -19.67
N HIS A 77 13.46 0.06 -19.71
CA HIS A 77 13.28 0.84 -18.49
C HIS A 77 12.16 0.27 -17.62
N GLU A 78 11.05 -0.14 -18.22
CA GLU A 78 9.97 -0.79 -17.47
C GLU A 78 10.45 -2.07 -16.77
N ARG A 79 11.18 -2.92 -17.51
CA ARG A 79 11.72 -4.16 -16.96
C ARG A 79 12.66 -3.89 -15.80
N MET A 80 13.56 -2.92 -15.96
CA MET A 80 14.47 -2.48 -14.90
C MET A 80 13.70 -2.00 -13.66
N LEU A 81 12.69 -1.14 -13.82
CA LEU A 81 11.89 -0.66 -12.69
C LEU A 81 11.10 -1.79 -12.02
N ARG A 82 10.57 -2.73 -12.80
CA ARG A 82 9.87 -3.91 -12.27
C ARG A 82 10.81 -4.81 -11.46
N GLU A 83 12.02 -5.06 -11.97
CA GLU A 83 13.05 -5.82 -11.27
C GLU A 83 13.51 -5.12 -9.99
N PHE A 84 13.66 -3.79 -10.03
CA PHE A 84 13.94 -2.98 -8.85
C PHE A 84 12.86 -3.12 -7.77
N ILE A 85 11.58 -2.98 -8.14
CA ILE A 85 10.46 -3.17 -7.19
C ILE A 85 10.48 -4.59 -6.62
N ARG A 86 10.68 -5.60 -7.47
CA ARG A 86 10.76 -7.00 -7.03
C ARG A 86 11.91 -7.23 -6.03
N ALA A 87 13.08 -6.64 -6.29
CA ALA A 87 14.23 -6.73 -5.40
C ALA A 87 13.95 -6.02 -4.06
N ASP A 88 13.31 -4.83 -4.07
CA ASP A 88 12.91 -4.16 -2.83
C ASP A 88 11.89 -5.01 -2.06
N CYS A 89 10.90 -5.62 -2.72
CA CYS A 89 9.94 -6.52 -2.07
C CYS A 89 10.62 -7.72 -1.40
N ALA A 90 11.62 -8.32 -2.05
CA ALA A 90 12.39 -9.43 -1.49
C ALA A 90 13.19 -9.03 -0.25
N ASP A 91 13.56 -7.75 -0.13
CA ASP A 91 14.29 -7.17 1.01
C ASP A 91 13.38 -6.30 1.92
N GLY A 92 12.15 -6.76 2.16
CA GLY A 92 11.24 -6.17 3.15
C GLY A 92 10.47 -4.92 2.70
N GLY A 93 10.56 -4.54 1.44
CA GLY A 93 9.67 -3.58 0.78
C GLY A 93 9.77 -2.15 1.29
N SER A 94 10.96 -1.68 1.69
CA SER A 94 11.15 -0.33 2.22
C SER A 94 10.68 0.76 1.27
N PHE A 95 11.15 0.73 0.03
CA PHE A 95 10.80 1.72 -0.97
C PHE A 95 9.32 1.62 -1.34
N VAL A 96 8.80 0.41 -1.54
CA VAL A 96 7.38 0.17 -1.85
C VAL A 96 6.48 0.77 -0.77
N MET A 97 6.81 0.54 0.50
CA MET A 97 6.04 1.07 1.62
C MET A 97 6.13 2.60 1.72
N ASP A 98 7.27 3.19 1.39
CA ASP A 98 7.44 4.64 1.37
C ASP A 98 6.61 5.28 0.24
N VAL A 99 6.58 4.68 -0.95
CA VAL A 99 5.71 5.13 -2.06
C VAL A 99 4.24 5.03 -1.68
N ILE A 100 3.81 3.93 -1.05
CA ILE A 100 2.41 3.76 -0.64
C ILE A 100 2.02 4.84 0.38
N LYS A 101 2.85 5.06 1.41
CA LYS A 101 2.50 5.96 2.52
C LYS A 101 2.68 7.44 2.18
N ASN A 102 3.79 7.78 1.55
CA ASN A 102 4.23 9.16 1.38
C ASN A 102 4.11 9.66 -0.06
N GLY A 103 3.97 8.75 -1.03
CA GLY A 103 3.86 9.12 -2.44
C GLY A 103 2.56 9.83 -2.78
N GLY A 104 2.62 10.64 -3.84
CA GLY A 104 1.47 11.27 -4.47
C GLY A 104 0.59 10.27 -5.23
N LYS A 105 -0.48 10.80 -5.85
CA LYS A 105 -1.42 9.98 -6.64
C LYS A 105 -0.73 9.27 -7.80
N ILE A 106 0.11 9.99 -8.52
CA ILE A 106 0.87 9.48 -9.66
C ILE A 106 1.89 8.42 -9.23
N ASP A 107 2.54 8.60 -8.08
CA ASP A 107 3.53 7.69 -7.54
C ASP A 107 2.92 6.32 -7.26
N ARG A 108 1.76 6.30 -6.60
CA ARG A 108 1.01 5.07 -6.30
C ARG A 108 0.46 4.42 -7.56
N ALA A 109 0.00 5.23 -8.53
CA ALA A 109 -0.46 4.75 -9.83
C ALA A 109 0.66 4.07 -10.61
N ALA A 110 1.79 4.74 -10.73
CA ALA A 110 3.00 4.21 -11.32
C ALA A 110 3.42 2.90 -10.65
N LEU A 111 3.38 2.85 -9.30
CA LEU A 111 3.79 1.66 -8.55
C LEU A 111 2.95 0.46 -8.98
N PHE A 112 1.63 0.56 -8.96
CA PHE A 112 0.81 -0.58 -9.34
C PHE A 112 0.82 -0.87 -10.83
N MET A 113 1.08 0.13 -11.69
CA MET A 113 1.17 -0.10 -13.13
C MET A 113 2.46 -0.82 -13.53
N VAL A 114 3.58 -0.56 -12.85
CA VAL A 114 4.87 -1.20 -13.15
C VAL A 114 5.07 -2.53 -12.38
N ALA A 115 4.66 -2.56 -11.11
CA ALA A 115 4.91 -3.71 -10.23
C ALA A 115 4.17 -4.98 -10.63
N ASP A 116 4.76 -6.10 -10.22
CA ASP A 116 4.03 -7.35 -10.01
C ASP A 116 3.35 -7.29 -8.63
N LEU A 117 2.02 -7.29 -8.62
CA LEU A 117 1.22 -7.15 -7.40
C LEU A 117 1.33 -8.38 -6.48
N GLU A 118 1.75 -9.53 -6.99
CA GLU A 118 2.05 -10.69 -6.15
C GLU A 118 3.22 -10.42 -5.20
N SER A 119 4.23 -9.68 -5.69
CA SER A 119 5.38 -9.28 -4.88
C SER A 119 4.96 -8.34 -3.74
N LEU A 120 4.01 -7.44 -4.00
CA LEU A 120 3.44 -6.55 -2.97
C LEU A 120 2.62 -7.31 -1.94
N ALA A 121 1.92 -8.36 -2.36
CA ALA A 121 1.18 -9.24 -1.46
C ALA A 121 2.09 -10.10 -0.57
N GLY A 122 3.41 -10.10 -0.77
CA GLY A 122 4.39 -10.75 0.12
C GLY A 122 4.94 -9.85 1.24
N ILE A 123 4.69 -8.54 1.17
CA ILE A 123 5.20 -7.58 2.17
C ILE A 123 4.15 -7.37 3.26
N GLU A 124 4.50 -7.66 4.51
CA GLU A 124 3.66 -7.41 5.68
C GLU A 124 4.35 -6.42 6.64
N ARG A 125 3.61 -5.40 7.11
CA ARG A 125 4.04 -4.57 8.24
C ARG A 125 2.89 -4.42 9.24
N ASN A 126 3.16 -4.76 10.50
CA ASN A 126 2.20 -4.69 11.61
C ASN A 126 0.90 -5.48 11.34
N GLY A 127 0.96 -6.62 10.66
CA GLY A 127 -0.22 -7.43 10.34
C GLY A 127 -1.05 -6.94 9.15
N ILE A 128 -0.56 -5.96 8.39
CA ILE A 128 -1.21 -5.43 7.20
C ILE A 128 -0.29 -5.62 5.99
N MET A 129 -0.82 -6.25 4.94
CA MET A 129 -0.07 -6.45 3.70
C MET A 129 0.05 -5.13 2.92
N ALA A 130 1.15 -4.91 2.21
CA ALA A 130 1.36 -3.69 1.42
C ALA A 130 0.23 -3.46 0.40
N ILE A 131 -0.31 -4.53 -0.20
CA ILE A 131 -1.43 -4.43 -1.14
C ILE A 131 -2.74 -3.91 -0.51
N HIS A 132 -2.97 -4.17 0.79
CA HIS A 132 -4.10 -3.59 1.52
C HIS A 132 -3.93 -2.08 1.67
N LEU A 133 -2.71 -1.66 2.06
CA LEU A 133 -2.38 -0.24 2.22
C LEU A 133 -2.42 0.50 0.88
N LEU A 134 -1.97 -0.15 -0.21
CA LEU A 134 -2.02 0.42 -1.55
C LEU A 134 -3.47 0.66 -1.98
N ILE A 135 -4.40 -0.28 -1.74
CA ILE A 135 -5.82 -0.09 -2.06
C ILE A 135 -6.43 1.08 -1.28
N ASP A 136 -6.13 1.20 0.02
CA ASP A 136 -6.63 2.30 0.86
C ASP A 136 -6.07 3.66 0.42
N ALA A 137 -4.81 3.70 0.01
CA ALA A 137 -4.12 4.92 -0.40
C ALA A 137 -4.30 5.29 -1.89
N CYS A 138 -4.87 4.40 -2.70
CA CYS A 138 -5.04 4.61 -4.14
C CYS A 138 -6.12 5.66 -4.43
N ASP A 139 -5.85 6.55 -5.39
CA ASP A 139 -6.85 7.54 -5.80
C ASP A 139 -8.05 6.85 -6.47
N LYS A 140 -9.27 7.24 -6.05
CA LYS A 140 -10.52 6.66 -6.53
C LYS A 140 -10.71 6.68 -8.05
N ARG A 141 -10.06 7.61 -8.77
CA ARG A 141 -10.17 7.71 -10.24
C ARG A 141 -9.38 6.63 -10.97
N VAL A 142 -8.33 6.10 -10.35
CA VAL A 142 -7.49 5.03 -10.94
C VAL A 142 -7.65 3.68 -10.22
N ARG A 143 -8.29 3.69 -9.05
CA ARG A 143 -8.58 2.49 -8.26
C ARG A 143 -9.34 1.39 -9.03
N PRO A 144 -10.30 1.67 -9.92
CA PRO A 144 -10.92 0.63 -10.76
C PRO A 144 -9.90 -0.18 -11.56
N VAL A 145 -8.83 0.46 -12.05
CA VAL A 145 -7.75 -0.21 -12.78
C VAL A 145 -6.91 -1.07 -11.85
N LEU A 146 -6.58 -0.56 -10.65
CA LEU A 146 -5.92 -1.36 -9.62
C LEU A 146 -6.75 -2.60 -9.26
N ILE A 147 -8.06 -2.48 -9.03
CA ILE A 147 -8.95 -3.61 -8.70
C ILE A 147 -8.87 -4.69 -9.79
N ARG A 148 -8.98 -4.30 -11.07
CA ARG A 148 -8.86 -5.24 -12.20
C ARG A 148 -7.48 -5.89 -12.24
N LYS A 149 -6.42 -5.12 -12.00
CA LYS A 149 -5.04 -5.61 -12.03
C LYS A 149 -4.72 -6.56 -10.88
N VAL A 150 -5.20 -6.28 -9.67
CA VAL A 150 -5.08 -7.18 -8.50
C VAL A 150 -5.78 -8.51 -8.82
N GLY A 151 -6.97 -8.42 -9.42
CA GLY A 151 -7.68 -9.56 -9.95
C GLY A 151 -8.21 -10.52 -8.88
N LYS A 152 -8.94 -11.54 -9.34
CA LYS A 152 -9.70 -12.46 -8.51
C LYS A 152 -8.83 -13.15 -7.44
N ARG A 153 -7.64 -13.61 -7.84
CA ARG A 153 -6.75 -14.40 -6.99
C ARG A 153 -6.32 -13.62 -5.75
N LEU A 154 -5.73 -12.43 -5.94
CA LEU A 154 -5.25 -11.64 -4.81
C LEU A 154 -6.40 -11.05 -3.99
N LEU A 155 -7.47 -10.57 -4.64
CA LEU A 155 -8.64 -10.02 -3.95
C LEU A 155 -9.35 -11.03 -3.03
N SER A 156 -9.32 -12.32 -3.36
CA SER A 156 -9.98 -13.37 -2.57
C SER A 156 -9.05 -14.14 -1.63
N GLN A 157 -7.74 -14.20 -1.91
CA GLN A 157 -6.81 -15.08 -1.20
C GLN A 157 -5.77 -14.35 -0.34
N VAL A 158 -5.61 -13.03 -0.49
CA VAL A 158 -4.77 -12.25 0.42
C VAL A 158 -5.63 -11.82 1.59
N TYR A 159 -5.20 -12.16 2.80
CA TYR A 159 -5.91 -11.86 4.03
C TYR A 159 -5.09 -10.93 4.91
N ASP A 160 -5.76 -10.09 5.68
CA ASP A 160 -5.13 -9.37 6.79
C ASP A 160 -4.92 -10.29 8.02
N ARG A 161 -4.31 -9.74 9.09
CA ARG A 161 -4.12 -10.45 10.36
C ARG A 161 -5.41 -10.98 11.01
N ARG A 162 -6.57 -10.44 10.66
CA ARG A 162 -7.90 -10.86 11.18
C ARG A 162 -8.51 -11.97 10.33
N GLY A 163 -7.83 -12.39 9.25
CA GLY A 163 -8.36 -13.35 8.32
C GLY A 163 -9.47 -12.78 7.44
N ILE A 164 -9.47 -11.46 7.20
CA ILE A 164 -10.41 -10.79 6.30
C ILE A 164 -9.76 -10.69 4.91
N PRO A 165 -10.41 -11.19 3.84
CA PRO A 165 -9.90 -11.07 2.48
C PRO A 165 -9.78 -9.63 2.01
N LEU A 166 -8.82 -9.37 1.12
CA LEU A 166 -8.52 -8.07 0.55
C LEU A 166 -9.75 -7.35 -0.05
N ILE A 167 -10.66 -8.08 -0.70
CA ILE A 167 -11.89 -7.50 -1.27
C ILE A 167 -12.74 -6.74 -0.25
N PHE A 168 -12.78 -7.21 1.01
CA PHE A 168 -13.53 -6.53 2.06
C PHE A 168 -12.91 -5.19 2.46
N SER A 169 -11.61 -5.00 2.24
CA SER A 169 -10.98 -3.70 2.43
C SER A 169 -11.48 -2.69 1.40
N ILE A 170 -11.81 -3.12 0.18
CA ILE A 170 -12.43 -2.27 -0.84
C ILE A 170 -13.85 -1.89 -0.42
N TYR A 171 -14.65 -2.85 0.05
CA TYR A 171 -16.01 -2.55 0.53
C TYR A 171 -16.02 -1.63 1.76
N GLY A 172 -14.97 -1.68 2.57
CA GLY A 172 -14.78 -0.80 3.72
C GLY A 172 -14.30 0.61 3.37
N LEU A 173 -14.06 0.93 2.09
CA LEU A 173 -13.69 2.27 1.67
C LEU A 173 -14.91 3.19 1.74
N CYS A 174 -14.80 4.21 2.59
CA CYS A 174 -15.83 5.23 2.73
C CYS A 174 -15.97 6.11 1.50
N ASP A 175 -15.30 5.87 0.37
CA ASP A 175 -15.39 6.71 -0.82
C ASP A 175 -15.61 5.90 -2.11
N LEU A 176 -16.10 4.67 -1.99
CA LEU A 176 -16.37 3.78 -3.11
C LEU A 176 -17.29 4.44 -4.16
N CYS A 177 -16.98 4.30 -5.44
CA CYS A 177 -17.78 4.82 -6.56
C CYS A 177 -18.38 3.69 -7.41
N GLY A 178 -19.24 4.04 -8.38
CA GLY A 178 -19.85 3.05 -9.28
C GLY A 178 -18.80 2.29 -10.10
N GLU A 179 -17.76 2.99 -10.56
CA GLU A 179 -16.67 2.38 -11.33
C GLU A 179 -15.87 1.34 -10.54
N ASP A 180 -15.74 1.51 -9.21
CA ASP A 180 -15.13 0.50 -8.35
C ASP A 180 -15.99 -0.79 -8.32
N LEU A 181 -17.32 -0.65 -8.24
CA LEU A 181 -18.24 -1.79 -8.28
C LEU A 181 -18.22 -2.50 -9.63
N ASP A 182 -18.17 -1.73 -10.73
CA ASP A 182 -18.05 -2.28 -12.08
C ASP A 182 -16.72 -3.01 -12.26
N ALA A 183 -15.63 -2.49 -11.69
CA ALA A 183 -14.36 -3.19 -11.68
C ALA A 183 -14.44 -4.52 -10.91
N ILE A 184 -15.07 -4.55 -9.73
CA ILE A 184 -15.28 -5.81 -8.99
C ILE A 184 -16.13 -6.79 -9.80
N ALA A 185 -17.23 -6.33 -10.40
CA ALA A 185 -18.11 -7.15 -11.23
C ALA A 185 -17.43 -7.68 -12.50
N SER A 186 -16.43 -6.97 -13.03
CA SER A 186 -15.62 -7.45 -14.15
C SER A 186 -14.59 -8.52 -13.76
N VAL A 187 -14.23 -8.60 -12.48
CA VAL A 187 -13.24 -9.54 -11.94
C VAL A 187 -13.88 -10.81 -11.41
N PHE A 188 -15.09 -10.71 -10.87
CA PHE A 188 -15.77 -11.81 -10.19
C PHE A 188 -17.12 -12.15 -10.82
N SER A 189 -17.39 -13.44 -10.99
CA SER A 189 -18.77 -13.90 -11.18
C SER A 189 -19.55 -13.80 -9.85
N ARG A 190 -20.88 -13.84 -9.95
CA ARG A 190 -21.75 -13.88 -8.77
C ARG A 190 -21.45 -15.06 -7.86
N GLU A 191 -21.15 -16.22 -8.44
CA GLU A 191 -20.80 -17.43 -7.69
C GLU A 191 -19.45 -17.29 -7.00
N ASP A 192 -18.49 -16.59 -7.62
CA ASP A 192 -17.21 -16.32 -6.97
C ASP A 192 -17.39 -15.48 -5.70
N LEU A 193 -18.15 -14.38 -5.78
CA LEU A 193 -18.42 -13.52 -4.63
C LEU A 193 -19.15 -14.27 -3.50
N ARG A 194 -20.04 -15.21 -3.84
CA ARG A 194 -20.75 -16.04 -2.86
C ARG A 194 -19.79 -16.90 -2.04
N ASN A 195 -18.70 -17.35 -2.66
CA ASN A 195 -17.74 -18.26 -2.04
C ASN A 195 -16.63 -17.55 -1.26
N ILE A 196 -16.56 -16.22 -1.30
CA ILE A 196 -15.54 -15.44 -0.60
C ILE A 196 -16.08 -15.00 0.77
N MET A 197 -15.40 -15.43 1.83
CA MET A 197 -15.72 -15.12 3.22
C MET A 197 -14.44 -14.89 4.03
N SER A 198 -14.60 -14.40 5.26
CA SER A 198 -13.55 -14.46 6.29
C SER A 198 -13.00 -15.88 6.46
N ARG A 199 -11.74 -16.03 6.91
CA ARG A 199 -11.14 -17.35 7.15
C ARG A 199 -11.92 -18.18 8.17
N SER A 200 -12.50 -17.53 9.18
CA SER A 200 -13.38 -18.15 10.17
C SER A 200 -14.72 -18.62 9.57
N ARG A 201 -15.05 -18.19 8.35
CA ARG A 201 -16.33 -18.39 7.67
C ARG A 201 -17.53 -17.88 8.47
N THR A 202 -17.30 -16.86 9.30
CA THR A 202 -18.33 -16.16 10.08
C THR A 202 -18.72 -14.85 9.39
N GLY A 203 -19.99 -14.46 9.52
CA GLY A 203 -20.51 -13.22 8.97
C GLY A 203 -20.97 -13.31 7.51
N TYR A 204 -20.98 -12.17 6.83
CA TYR A 204 -21.44 -12.03 5.44
C TYR A 204 -20.41 -12.54 4.43
N ASN A 205 -20.89 -13.12 3.33
CA ASN A 205 -20.02 -13.37 2.17
C ASN A 205 -19.87 -12.09 1.32
N ALA A 206 -18.91 -12.09 0.39
CA ALA A 206 -18.63 -10.92 -0.43
C ALA A 206 -19.81 -10.53 -1.34
N LEU A 207 -20.67 -11.46 -1.76
CA LEU A 207 -21.87 -11.15 -2.55
C LEU A 207 -22.92 -10.38 -1.72
N ASP A 208 -23.12 -10.77 -0.47
CA ASP A 208 -24.04 -10.08 0.44
C ASP A 208 -23.57 -8.63 0.66
N VAL A 209 -22.27 -8.45 0.94
CA VAL A 209 -21.67 -7.12 1.13
C VAL A 209 -21.75 -6.30 -0.16
N PHE A 210 -21.41 -6.88 -1.31
CA PHE A 210 -21.53 -6.21 -2.61
C PHE A 210 -22.95 -5.70 -2.87
N THR A 211 -23.94 -6.55 -2.61
CA THR A 211 -25.36 -6.21 -2.83
C THR A 211 -25.80 -5.07 -1.91
N ASN A 212 -25.40 -5.14 -0.63
CA ASN A 212 -25.70 -4.10 0.36
C ASN A 212 -25.03 -2.76 0.02
N VAL A 213 -23.75 -2.79 -0.36
CA VAL A 213 -23.01 -1.60 -0.78
C VAL A 213 -23.64 -0.99 -2.04
N SER A 214 -23.94 -1.80 -3.06
CA SER A 214 -24.58 -1.32 -4.30
C SER A 214 -25.96 -0.72 -4.03
N ALA A 215 -26.78 -1.34 -3.17
CA ALA A 215 -28.08 -0.79 -2.78
C ALA A 215 -27.94 0.54 -2.02
N SER A 216 -27.01 0.63 -1.09
CA SER A 216 -26.71 1.86 -0.34
C SER A 216 -26.28 3.00 -1.27
N MET A 217 -25.43 2.69 -2.27
CA MET A 217 -24.99 3.65 -3.28
C MET A 217 -26.12 4.21 -4.15
N LYS A 218 -27.18 3.44 -4.38
CA LYS A 218 -28.37 3.91 -5.12
C LYS A 218 -29.30 4.74 -4.25
N ARG A 219 -29.30 4.48 -2.94
CA ARG A 219 -30.29 5.00 -2.01
C ARG A 219 -29.87 6.31 -1.34
N TYR A 220 -28.57 6.48 -1.08
CA TYR A 220 -28.05 7.58 -0.27
C TYR A 220 -27.01 8.41 -1.03
N PRO A 221 -26.98 9.74 -0.83
CA PRO A 221 -25.89 10.57 -1.33
C PRO A 221 -24.57 10.19 -0.64
N PRO A 222 -23.40 10.46 -1.27
CA PRO A 222 -22.11 10.04 -0.74
C PRO A 222 -21.86 10.47 0.71
N GLN A 223 -22.25 11.69 1.10
CA GLN A 223 -22.00 12.22 2.45
C GLN A 223 -22.67 11.38 3.55
N GLU A 224 -23.94 10.99 3.36
CA GLU A 224 -24.70 10.19 4.33
C GLU A 224 -24.22 8.73 4.39
N ARG A 225 -23.89 8.16 3.23
CA ARG A 225 -23.31 6.82 3.14
C ARG A 225 -21.96 6.74 3.86
N ASN A 226 -21.11 7.74 3.65
CA ASN A 226 -19.76 7.75 4.21
C ASN A 226 -19.79 7.94 5.74
N ALA A 227 -20.77 8.67 6.26
CA ALA A 227 -20.99 8.86 7.70
C ALA A 227 -21.52 7.61 8.41
N SER A 228 -22.15 6.68 7.68
CA SER A 228 -22.74 5.45 8.23
C SER A 228 -21.86 4.20 8.07
N LEU A 229 -20.75 4.30 7.33
CA LEU A 229 -19.81 3.20 7.12
C LEU A 229 -18.77 3.14 8.26
N GLU A 230 -18.92 2.18 9.16
CA GLU A 230 -17.82 1.77 10.04
C GLU A 230 -16.83 0.89 9.25
N ARG A 231 -15.53 1.22 9.30
CA ARG A 231 -14.49 0.41 8.66
C ARG A 231 -14.53 -1.02 9.22
N ASN A 232 -14.84 -2.00 8.36
CA ASN A 232 -15.00 -3.42 8.69
C ASN A 232 -16.30 -3.81 9.42
N ALA A 233 -17.38 -3.04 9.30
CA ALA A 233 -18.71 -3.38 9.84
C ALA A 233 -19.23 -4.78 9.45
N PHE A 234 -18.65 -5.38 8.41
CA PHE A 234 -19.06 -6.66 7.84
C PHE A 234 -18.40 -7.88 8.49
N TYR A 235 -17.43 -7.67 9.38
CA TYR A 235 -16.73 -8.73 10.11
C TYR A 235 -17.32 -8.92 11.50
N ILE A 236 -17.75 -10.14 11.80
CA ILE A 236 -18.13 -10.57 13.15
C ILE A 236 -17.01 -11.50 13.64
N PRO A 237 -16.25 -11.11 14.69
CA PRO A 237 -15.19 -11.94 15.25
C PRO A 237 -15.71 -13.32 15.66
N ALA A 238 -14.94 -14.38 15.41
CA ALA A 238 -15.27 -15.67 15.99
C ALA A 238 -14.97 -15.62 17.49
N ALA A 239 -15.71 -16.35 18.33
CA ALA A 239 -15.53 -16.37 19.79
C ALA A 239 -14.12 -16.81 20.27
N LYS A 240 -13.27 -17.31 19.36
CA LYS A 240 -11.87 -17.66 19.63
C LYS A 240 -10.90 -16.48 19.44
N ASP A 241 -11.30 -15.42 18.75
CA ASP A 241 -10.48 -14.23 18.49
C ASP A 241 -10.54 -13.25 19.67
N THR A 242 -11.61 -13.28 20.48
CA THR A 242 -11.76 -12.50 21.72
C THR A 242 -10.90 -12.99 22.89
N GLN A 243 -10.31 -14.19 22.82
CA GLN A 243 -9.49 -14.73 23.92
C GLN A 243 -8.02 -14.29 23.89
N LYS A 244 -7.58 -13.52 22.88
CA LYS A 244 -6.18 -13.08 22.75
C LYS A 244 -5.89 -11.64 23.18
N GLU A 245 -6.90 -10.86 23.58
CA GLU A 245 -6.69 -9.46 24.03
C GLU A 245 -6.58 -9.28 25.55
N GLU A 246 -6.80 -10.32 26.35
CA GLU A 246 -6.59 -10.26 27.81
C GLU A 246 -5.31 -11.00 28.21
N ASN A 247 -4.18 -10.29 28.21
CA ASN A 247 -3.10 -10.38 29.22
C ASN A 247 -1.87 -9.56 28.79
N GLU A 248 -2.04 -8.28 28.44
CA GLU A 248 -0.96 -7.32 28.67
C GLU A 248 -0.94 -6.98 30.17
N THR A 249 -0.31 -7.84 30.96
CA THR A 249 0.05 -7.50 32.33
C THR A 249 0.90 -6.23 32.34
N PRO A 250 0.63 -5.25 33.21
CA PRO A 250 1.37 -4.00 33.20
C PRO A 250 2.83 -4.28 33.55
N VAL A 251 3.73 -3.80 32.70
CA VAL A 251 5.17 -3.84 32.90
C VAL A 251 5.49 -3.22 34.27
N ARG A 252 5.86 -4.04 35.25
CA ARG A 252 6.40 -3.60 36.53
C ARG A 252 7.70 -2.83 36.26
N ILE A 253 7.63 -1.51 36.36
CA ILE A 253 8.81 -0.64 36.41
C ILE A 253 9.63 -1.07 37.64
N ARG A 254 10.82 -1.65 37.40
CA ARG A 254 11.77 -1.93 38.48
C ARG A 254 12.25 -0.60 39.05
N LYS A 255 11.88 -0.34 40.32
CA LYS A 255 12.52 0.67 41.16
C LYS A 255 14.03 0.45 41.14
N ILE A 256 14.76 1.44 40.64
CA ILE A 256 16.19 1.59 40.93
C ILE A 256 16.26 1.99 42.41
N CYS A 257 16.72 1.07 43.25
CA CYS A 257 17.05 1.37 44.64
C CYS A 257 18.57 1.28 44.81
N SER A 258 19.10 2.40 45.27
CA SER A 258 20.47 2.67 45.70
C SER A 258 21.06 1.56 46.58
N THR A 259 22.27 1.11 46.25
CA THR A 259 23.15 0.43 47.21
C THR A 259 24.08 1.47 47.84
N ALA A 260 23.76 1.83 49.08
CA ALA A 260 24.69 2.47 49.99
C ALA A 260 25.07 1.47 51.09
N ALA A 261 26.38 1.28 51.24
CA ALA A 261 27.17 1.02 52.44
C ALA A 261 26.85 -0.17 53.39
N ASN A 262 27.91 -0.97 53.56
CA ASN A 262 28.44 -1.59 54.79
C ASN A 262 27.55 -2.50 55.64
N ASP A 263 27.97 -3.77 55.72
CA ASP A 263 28.52 -4.31 56.96
C ASP A 263 29.08 -5.72 56.73
N ARG A 264 30.32 -5.98 57.16
CA ARG A 264 30.73 -7.25 57.77
C ARG A 264 32.13 -7.14 58.38
N LYS A 265 32.12 -7.04 59.71
CA LYS A 265 33.15 -7.58 60.59
C LYS A 265 33.14 -9.11 60.49
N GLN A 266 34.29 -9.71 60.21
CA GLN A 266 34.99 -10.69 61.06
C GLN A 266 36.29 -11.08 60.37
#